data_AF-A0A379ZTU6-F1
#
_entry.id   AF-A0A379ZTU6-F1
#
_cell.length_a   1.000
_cell.length_b   1.000
_cell.length_c   1.000
_cell.angle_alpha   90.00
_cell.angle_beta   90.00
_cell.angle_gamma   90.00
#
_symmetry.space_group_name_H-M   'P 1'
#
loop_
_entity.id
_entity.type
_entity.pdbx_description
1 polymer ?
#
loop_
_entity_poly.entity_id
_entity_poly.type
_entity_poly.pdbx_seq_one_letter_code
_entity_poly.pdbx_strand_id
1 'polypeptide(L)' 'MQLDGWDEHTSIPAILDGKQSLLYKQHYDRQADAWVMRLA' A
#
# COMPACT_ATOMS: atom_id res chain seq x y z
N MET A 1 -2.04 4.71 -19.19
CA MET A 1 -2.63 3.37 -19.02
C MET A 1 -1.69 2.61 -18.10
N GLN A 2 -2.08 2.41 -16.84
CA GLN A 2 -1.31 1.64 -15.86
C GLN A 2 -1.63 0.16 -16.14
N LEU A 3 -0.63 -0.67 -16.41
CA LEU A 3 -0.78 -2.06 -16.91
C LEU A 3 -0.56 -3.11 -15.82
N ASP A 4 -0.16 -2.65 -14.66
CA ASP A 4 0.04 -3.34 -13.42
C ASP A 4 -1.24 -3.16 -12.62
N GLY A 5 -1.94 -4.25 -12.30
CA GLY A 5 -3.18 -4.27 -11.50
C GLY A 5 -3.01 -3.81 -10.05
N TRP A 6 -2.10 -2.86 -9.83
CA TRP A 6 -1.77 -2.15 -8.61
C TRP A 6 -2.39 -0.75 -8.67
N ASP A 7 -3.71 -0.70 -8.56
CA ASP A 7 -4.47 0.54 -8.40
C ASP A 7 -4.70 0.84 -6.91
N GLU A 8 -5.40 1.94 -6.62
CA GLU A 8 -5.78 2.37 -5.27
C GLU A 8 -6.70 1.39 -4.52
N HIS A 9 -7.29 0.41 -5.22
CA HIS A 9 -8.10 -0.64 -4.62
C HIS A 9 -7.29 -1.87 -4.22
N THR A 10 -6.02 -1.93 -4.60
CA THR A 10 -5.13 -3.02 -4.22
C THR A 10 -4.80 -2.93 -2.74
N SER A 11 -5.18 -3.98 -1.99
CA SER A 11 -4.85 -4.12 -0.58
C SER A 11 -3.76 -5.17 -0.37
N ILE A 12 -2.89 -4.90 0.60
CA ILE A 12 -1.80 -5.77 1.02
C ILE A 12 -2.05 -6.15 2.48
N PRO A 13 -2.17 -7.44 2.81
CA PRO A 13 -2.28 -7.88 4.19
C PRO A 13 -0.98 -7.61 4.94
N ALA A 14 -1.11 -7.09 6.16
CA ALA A 14 0.00 -6.78 7.04
C ALA A 14 -0.31 -7.18 8.49
N ILE A 15 0.74 -7.28 9.29
CA ILE A 15 0.62 -7.39 10.75
C ILE A 15 1.18 -6.10 11.34
N LEU A 16 0.33 -5.32 12.01
CA LEU A 16 0.70 -4.10 12.73
C LEU A 16 0.40 -4.31 14.19
N ASP A 17 1.39 -4.09 15.07
CA ASP A 17 1.26 -4.28 16.52
C ASP A 17 0.66 -5.64 16.91
N GLY A 18 1.01 -6.70 16.15
CA GLY A 18 0.51 -8.06 16.36
C GLY A 18 -0.91 -8.32 15.85
N LYS A 19 -1.57 -7.35 15.19
CA LYS A 19 -2.92 -7.48 14.63
C LYS A 19 -2.89 -7.53 13.11
N GLN A 20 -3.76 -8.36 12.53
CA GLN A 20 -3.98 -8.35 11.09
C GLN A 20 -4.59 -7.03 10.64
N SER A 21 -4.05 -6.46 9.58
CA SER A 21 -4.47 -5.19 8.99
C SER A 21 -4.41 -5.29 7.47
N LEU A 22 -5.22 -4.47 6.80
CA LEU A 22 -5.13 -4.28 5.36
C LEU A 22 -4.56 -2.90 5.08
N LEU A 23 -3.50 -2.86 4.29
CA LEU A 23 -2.84 -1.65 3.83
C LEU A 23 -3.23 -1.39 2.38
N TYR A 24 -3.57 -0.15 2.07
CA TYR A 24 -3.95 0.28 0.73
C TYR A 24 -2.86 1.15 0.15
N LYS A 25 -2.56 0.97 -1.13
CA LYS A 25 -1.57 1.81 -1.81
C LYS A 25 -2.04 3.26 -1.81
N GLN A 26 -1.19 4.19 -1.38
CA GLN A 26 -1.50 5.62 -1.44
C GLN A 26 -0.73 6.30 -2.55
N HIS A 27 0.61 6.36 -2.44
CA HIS A 27 1.48 6.92 -3.48
C HIS A 27 2.90 6.40 -3.33
N TYR A 28 3.70 6.53 -4.39
CA TYR A 28 5.12 6.21 -4.34
C TYR A 28 5.91 7.47 -4.01
N ASP A 29 6.66 7.43 -2.91
CA ASP A 29 7.59 8.46 -2.53
C ASP A 29 8.95 8.20 -3.20
N ARG A 30 9.29 9.07 -4.15
CA ARG A 30 10.56 8.99 -4.91
C ARG A 30 11.78 9.35 -4.07
N GLN A 31 11.61 10.13 -3.00
CA GLN A 31 12.72 10.53 -2.14
C GLN A 31 13.15 9.37 -1.24
N ALA A 32 12.18 8.62 -0.73
CA ALA A 32 12.41 7.45 0.10
C ALA A 32 12.61 6.16 -0.70
N ASP A 33 12.38 6.18 -2.01
CA ASP A 33 12.30 4.99 -2.88
C ASP A 33 11.35 3.93 -2.31
N ALA A 34 10.16 4.37 -1.88
CA ALA A 34 9.23 3.52 -1.14
C ALA A 34 7.77 3.82 -1.47
N TRP A 35 6.92 2.79 -1.38
CA TRP A 35 5.47 2.97 -1.42
C TRP A 35 4.95 3.39 -0.05
N VAL A 36 4.24 4.51 -0.02
CA VAL A 36 3.46 4.95 1.14
C VAL A 36 2.10 4.25 1.09
N MET A 37 1.75 3.62 2.19
CA MET A 37 0.53 2.85 2.35
C MET A 37 -0.39 3.51 3.38
N ARG A 38 -1.70 3.38 3.21
CA ARG A 38 -2.74 3.88 4.10
C ARG A 38 -3.42 2.72 4.83
N LEU A 39 -3.66 2.87 6.13
CA LEU A 39 -4.51 1.98 6.92
C LEU A 39 -5.99 2.32 6.71
N ALA A 40 -6.86 1.30 6.67
CA ALA A 40 -8.32 1.50 6.65
C ALA A 40 -8.84 2.14 7.95
#